data_AF-A0A1B7W2M2-F1
#
_entry.id   AF-A0A1B7W2M2-F1
#
_cell.length_a   1.000
_cell.length_b   1.000
_cell.length_c   1.000
_cell.angle_alpha   90.00
_cell.angle_beta   90.00
_cell.angle_gamma   90.00
#
_symmetry.space_group_name_H-M   'P 1'
#
loop_
_entity.id
_entity.type
_entity.pdbx_description
1 polymer ?
#
loop_
_entity_poly.entity_id
_entity_poly.type
_entity_poly.pdbx_seq_one_letter_code
_entity_poly.pdbx_strand_id
1 'polypeptide(L)'
;GILTATTWYRRLTTSGGCTDTSAAVEVTVNPAIADNTATGKQTICSGSTASSIIGSTPTGGTGTYTYSWLSSITSATAGFAAIKGSNTTINYAPGILTATTWYRRLTTSGGCTDTSAAVEVTVNPAIADNTATGKQTICSGSTASSIIGSTPTGGTGTYTYSWLSS
;
A
#
# COMPACT_ATOMS: atom_id res chain seq x y z
N GLY A 1 -33.81 13.63 -6.73
CA GLY A 1 -33.65 12.57 -5.73
C GLY A 1 -32.47 11.69 -6.10
N ILE A 2 -32.07 10.76 -5.23
CA ILE A 2 -31.04 9.76 -5.55
C ILE A 2 -31.58 8.82 -6.62
N LEU A 3 -30.77 8.50 -7.64
CA LEU A 3 -31.11 7.51 -8.67
C LEU A 3 -30.34 6.21 -8.40
N THR A 4 -31.06 5.09 -8.44
CA THR A 4 -30.49 3.74 -8.30
C THR A 4 -30.55 2.94 -9.60
N ALA A 5 -31.12 3.52 -10.66
CA ALA A 5 -31.24 2.93 -11.99
C ALA A 5 -31.21 4.03 -13.06
N THR A 6 -30.75 3.67 -14.26
CA THR A 6 -30.77 4.55 -15.44
C THR A 6 -32.17 5.10 -15.66
N THR A 7 -32.28 6.42 -15.74
CA THR A 7 -33.55 7.14 -15.79
C THR A 7 -33.56 8.14 -16.93
N TRP A 8 -34.71 8.28 -17.60
CA TRP A 8 -34.88 9.19 -18.72
C TRP A 8 -35.76 10.37 -18.30
N TYR A 9 -35.33 11.58 -18.65
CA TYR A 9 -36.04 12.81 -18.34
C TYR A 9 -36.50 13.52 -19.60
N ARG A 10 -37.69 14.12 -19.54
CA ARG A 10 -38.22 15.02 -20.56
C ARG A 10 -38.76 16.26 -19.87
N ARG A 11 -38.64 17.42 -20.50
CA ARG A 11 -39.24 18.67 -20.04
C ARG A 11 -40.55 18.90 -20.78
N LEU A 12 -41.65 18.96 -20.05
CA LEU A 12 -42.93 19.48 -20.56
C LEU A 12 -42.97 20.99 -20.32
N THR A 13 -43.23 21.76 -21.37
CA THR A 13 -43.39 23.21 -21.31
C THR A 13 -44.84 23.54 -21.65
N THR A 14 -45.51 24.35 -20.83
CA THR A 14 -46.90 24.76 -21.05
C THR A 14 -47.00 26.29 -21.03
N SER A 15 -47.69 26.88 -21.99
CA SER A 15 -47.97 28.33 -22.03
C SER A 15 -49.29 28.60 -22.74
N GLY A 16 -50.21 29.32 -22.07
CA GLY A 16 -51.48 29.74 -22.66
C GLY A 16 -52.38 28.61 -23.21
N GLY A 17 -52.24 27.38 -22.71
CA GLY A 17 -52.96 26.20 -23.21
C GLY A 17 -52.22 25.36 -24.26
N CYS A 18 -51.09 25.85 -24.79
CA CYS A 18 -50.20 25.08 -25.65
C CYS A 18 -49.21 24.26 -24.82
N THR A 19 -48.88 23.05 -25.27
CA THR A 19 -47.89 22.16 -24.64
C THR A 19 -46.84 21.70 -25.64
N ASP A 20 -45.57 21.67 -25.23
CA ASP A 20 -44.47 21.08 -25.97
C ASP A 20 -43.58 20.23 -25.05
N THR A 21 -43.14 19.06 -25.52
CA THR A 21 -42.32 18.12 -24.74
C THR A 21 -40.96 17.95 -25.40
N SER A 22 -39.89 18.16 -24.64
CA SER A 22 -38.52 17.99 -25.15
C SER A 22 -38.23 16.54 -25.55
N ALA A 23 -37.16 16.36 -26.33
CA ALA A 23 -36.50 15.07 -26.45
C ALA A 23 -36.11 14.51 -25.08
N ALA A 24 -36.02 13.19 -24.99
CA ALA A 24 -35.59 12.50 -23.78
C ALA A 24 -34.09 12.64 -23.58
N VAL A 25 -33.68 12.93 -22.35
CA VAL A 25 -32.28 12.92 -21.91
C VAL A 25 -32.09 11.74 -20.97
N GLU A 26 -31.12 10.90 -21.27
CA GLU A 26 -30.74 9.76 -20.42
C GLU A 26 -29.80 10.21 -19.30
N VAL A 27 -30.06 9.72 -18.09
CA VAL A 27 -29.12 9.76 -16.96
C VAL A 27 -28.76 8.31 -16.61
N THR A 28 -27.55 7.91 -16.98
CA THR A 28 -27.03 6.56 -16.73
C THR A 28 -26.54 6.44 -15.28
N VAL A 29 -26.90 5.34 -14.62
CA VAL A 29 -26.43 5.02 -13.25
C VAL A 29 -25.59 3.75 -13.31
N ASN A 30 -24.30 3.87 -13.04
CA ASN A 30 -23.39 2.72 -12.96
C ASN A 30 -23.43 2.10 -11.56
N PRO A 31 -23.35 0.76 -11.41
CA PRO A 31 -23.18 0.11 -10.12
C PRO A 31 -21.96 0.67 -9.38
N ALA A 32 -22.05 0.80 -8.05
CA ALA A 32 -20.90 1.16 -7.23
C ALA A 32 -19.77 0.12 -7.39
N ILE A 33 -18.52 0.56 -7.27
CA ILE A 33 -17.37 -0.36 -7.25
C ILE A 33 -17.40 -1.13 -5.93
N ALA A 34 -17.21 -2.45 -6.01
CA ALA A 34 -17.07 -3.32 -4.86
C ALA A 34 -15.82 -4.22 -5.01
N ASP A 35 -15.49 -4.95 -3.95
CA ASP A 35 -14.35 -5.88 -3.89
C ASP A 35 -13.01 -5.27 -4.31
N ASN A 36 -12.80 -3.97 -4.06
CA ASN A 36 -11.51 -3.32 -4.22
C ASN A 36 -10.70 -3.45 -2.92
N THR A 37 -9.93 -4.53 -2.83
CA THR A 37 -9.13 -4.86 -1.65
C THR A 37 -7.65 -4.96 -1.99
N ALA A 38 -6.81 -4.79 -0.97
CA ALA A 38 -5.36 -4.91 -1.06
C ALA A 38 -4.86 -5.75 0.13
N THR A 39 -3.90 -6.64 -0.13
CA THR A 39 -3.31 -7.55 0.86
C THR A 39 -1.79 -7.61 0.68
N GLY A 40 -1.06 -8.12 1.69
CA GLY A 40 0.41 -8.20 1.67
C GLY A 40 1.08 -7.36 2.75
N LYS A 41 0.49 -7.31 3.96
CA LYS A 41 1.18 -6.75 5.13
C LYS A 41 2.45 -7.54 5.40
N GLN A 42 3.54 -6.83 5.69
CA GLN A 42 4.84 -7.46 5.88
C GLN A 42 5.75 -6.59 6.73
N THR A 43 6.76 -7.23 7.32
CA THR A 43 7.83 -6.57 8.07
C THR A 43 9.16 -6.86 7.38
N ILE A 44 9.94 -5.82 7.10
CA ILE A 44 11.23 -5.91 6.43
C ILE A 44 12.30 -5.13 7.21
N CYS A 45 13.57 -5.40 6.93
CA CYS A 45 14.68 -4.58 7.43
C CYS A 45 14.85 -3.33 6.56
N SER A 46 15.25 -2.21 7.16
CA SER A 46 15.57 -0.98 6.44
C SER A 46 16.60 -1.24 5.34
N GLY A 47 16.31 -0.75 4.13
CA GLY A 47 17.11 -0.97 2.93
C GLY A 47 16.81 -2.27 2.18
N SER A 48 15.87 -3.09 2.66
CA SER A 48 15.41 -4.30 1.94
C SER A 48 14.28 -4.00 0.97
N THR A 49 14.16 -4.81 -0.08
CA THR A 49 13.04 -4.77 -1.03
C THR A 49 11.78 -5.39 -0.43
N ALA A 50 10.67 -4.67 -0.44
CA ALA A 50 9.36 -5.19 -0.07
C ALA A 50 8.80 -6.12 -1.15
N SER A 51 8.11 -7.18 -0.72
CA SER A 51 7.31 -8.03 -1.60
C SER A 51 6.11 -7.28 -2.15
N SER A 52 5.57 -7.75 -3.29
CA SER A 52 4.42 -7.12 -3.93
C SER A 52 3.16 -7.15 -3.05
N ILE A 53 2.44 -6.05 -3.05
CA ILE A 53 1.09 -5.90 -2.52
C ILE A 53 0.11 -6.38 -3.59
N ILE A 54 -0.76 -7.31 -3.21
CA ILE A 54 -1.69 -7.97 -4.12
C ILE A 54 -3.06 -7.31 -4.01
N GLY A 55 -3.56 -6.80 -5.12
CA GLY A 55 -4.88 -6.22 -5.22
C GLY A 55 -5.88 -7.19 -5.85
N SER A 56 -7.14 -7.17 -5.39
CA SER A 56 -8.21 -7.99 -5.97
C SER A 56 -8.67 -7.44 -7.33
N THR A 57 -9.39 -8.26 -8.09
CA THR A 57 -10.18 -7.80 -9.25
C THR A 57 -11.49 -7.20 -8.74
N PRO A 58 -11.76 -5.89 -8.94
CA PRO A 58 -13.00 -5.27 -8.46
C PRO A 58 -14.22 -5.72 -9.25
N THR A 59 -15.40 -5.45 -8.68
CA THR A 59 -16.72 -5.63 -9.31
C THR A 59 -17.45 -4.27 -9.41
N GLY A 60 -18.52 -4.21 -10.22
CA GLY A 60 -19.30 -2.98 -10.43
C GLY A 60 -18.74 -2.02 -11.48
N GLY A 61 -19.13 -0.75 -11.41
CA GLY A 61 -18.79 0.26 -12.42
C GLY A 61 -19.24 -0.15 -13.82
N THR A 62 -18.39 0.13 -14.82
CA THR A 62 -18.60 -0.31 -16.22
C THR A 62 -17.86 -1.61 -16.55
N GLY A 63 -17.25 -2.28 -15.56
CA GLY A 63 -16.40 -3.45 -15.76
C GLY A 63 -14.99 -3.17 -16.29
N THR A 64 -14.71 -1.94 -16.72
CA THR A 64 -13.37 -1.45 -17.06
C THR A 64 -12.84 -0.58 -15.92
N TYR A 65 -11.68 -0.94 -15.39
CA TYR A 65 -11.09 -0.28 -14.22
C TYR A 65 -9.78 0.41 -14.55
N THR A 66 -9.56 1.55 -13.89
CA THR A 66 -8.22 2.15 -13.78
C THR A 66 -7.80 2.14 -12.31
N TYR A 67 -6.52 1.86 -12.09
CA TYR A 67 -5.93 1.79 -10.76
C TYR A 67 -4.93 2.92 -10.55
N SER A 68 -4.79 3.36 -9.31
CA SER A 68 -3.72 4.24 -8.86
C SER A 68 -3.35 3.88 -7.43
N TRP A 69 -2.09 3.52 -7.21
CA TRP A 69 -1.58 3.27 -5.87
C TRP A 69 -1.14 4.56 -5.20
N LEU A 70 -1.57 4.70 -3.94
CA LEU A 70 -1.26 5.81 -3.06
C LEU A 70 -0.41 5.30 -1.89
N SER A 71 0.50 6.13 -1.40
CA SER A 71 1.35 5.82 -0.24
C SER A 71 1.28 6.91 0.82
N SER A 72 1.44 6.53 2.08
CA SER A 72 1.57 7.43 3.23
C SER A 72 2.69 6.95 4.15
N ILE A 73 3.44 7.88 4.73
CA ILE A 73 4.37 7.63 5.85
C ILE A 73 3.84 8.20 7.18
N THR A 74 2.59 8.66 7.21
CA THR A 74 1.97 9.28 8.39
C THR A 74 1.12 8.29 9.18
N SER A 75 0.14 7.66 8.53
CA SER A 75 -0.72 6.66 9.16
C SER A 75 -1.50 5.86 8.11
N ALA A 76 -2.24 4.84 8.57
CA ALA A 76 -3.17 4.08 7.75
C ALA A 76 -4.37 4.89 7.22
N THR A 77 -4.62 6.11 7.73
CA THR A 77 -5.82 6.91 7.40
C THR A 77 -5.51 8.30 6.82
N ALA A 78 -4.32 8.84 7.03
CA ALA A 78 -3.93 10.20 6.63
C ALA A 78 -2.58 10.22 5.91
N GLY A 79 -2.28 11.31 5.19
CA GLY A 79 -0.97 11.52 4.54
C GLY A 79 -0.77 10.79 3.21
N PHE A 80 -1.83 10.23 2.61
CA PHE A 80 -1.73 9.55 1.32
C PHE A 80 -1.51 10.52 0.17
N ALA A 81 -0.50 10.24 -0.65
CA ALA A 81 -0.23 10.92 -1.90
C ALA A 81 -0.05 9.91 -3.04
N ALA A 82 -0.19 10.39 -4.28
CA ALA A 82 0.05 9.58 -5.47
C ALA A 82 1.52 9.16 -5.54
N ILE A 83 1.74 7.87 -5.79
CA ILE A 83 3.08 7.31 -6.00
C ILE A 83 3.59 7.76 -7.37
N LYS A 84 4.87 8.10 -7.50
CA LYS A 84 5.47 8.42 -8.80
C LYS A 84 5.87 7.15 -9.57
N GLY A 85 5.78 7.17 -10.89
CA GLY A 85 6.18 6.04 -11.74
C GLY A 85 5.07 5.01 -11.93
N SER A 86 5.46 3.72 -12.04
CA SER A 86 4.51 2.64 -12.31
C SER A 86 3.64 2.35 -11.08
N ASN A 87 2.38 2.76 -11.13
CA ASN A 87 1.41 2.64 -10.03
C ASN A 87 -0.01 2.31 -10.51
N THR A 88 -0.19 1.94 -11.79
CA THR A 88 -1.50 1.78 -12.43
C THR A 88 -1.92 0.32 -12.64
N THR A 89 -1.13 -0.62 -12.12
CA THR A 89 -1.40 -2.05 -12.20
C THR A 89 -2.26 -2.54 -11.03
N ILE A 90 -2.89 -3.71 -11.21
CA ILE A 90 -3.72 -4.34 -10.19
C ILE A 90 -2.95 -4.60 -8.89
N ASN A 91 -1.69 -5.03 -9.01
CA ASN A 91 -0.74 -5.24 -7.93
C ASN A 91 0.28 -4.09 -7.88
N TYR A 92 0.98 -3.95 -6.76
CA TYR A 92 2.02 -2.93 -6.61
C TYR A 92 3.25 -3.49 -5.93
N ALA A 93 4.43 -3.18 -6.48
CA ALA A 93 5.72 -3.53 -5.88
C ALA A 93 6.34 -2.27 -5.26
N PRO A 94 6.40 -2.15 -3.92
CA PRO A 94 6.92 -0.94 -3.27
C PRO A 94 8.41 -0.67 -3.51
N GLY A 95 9.19 -1.71 -3.83
CA GLY A 95 10.64 -1.60 -3.98
C GLY A 95 11.35 -1.56 -2.63
N ILE A 96 12.51 -0.88 -2.60
CA ILE A 96 13.33 -0.75 -1.38
C ILE A 96 12.74 0.33 -0.47
N LEU A 97 12.59 0.03 0.82
CA LEU A 97 12.07 0.98 1.81
C LEU A 97 13.03 1.19 2.96
N THR A 98 13.04 2.42 3.48
CA THR A 98 13.81 2.83 4.67
C THR A 98 12.93 3.33 5.81
N ALA A 99 11.62 3.44 5.60
CA ALA A 99 10.63 3.85 6.59
C ALA A 99 9.33 3.07 6.44
N THR A 100 8.65 2.82 7.56
CA THR A 100 7.31 2.21 7.55
C THR A 100 6.37 3.03 6.68
N THR A 101 5.72 2.35 5.73
CA THR A 101 4.88 3.00 4.72
C THR A 101 3.56 2.24 4.57
N TRP A 102 2.46 2.98 4.51
CA TRP A 102 1.13 2.48 4.23
C TRP A 102 0.78 2.68 2.76
N TYR A 103 0.18 1.67 2.14
CA TYR A 103 -0.24 1.69 0.74
C TYR A 103 -1.72 1.40 0.62
N ARG A 104 -2.39 2.07 -0.31
CA ARG A 104 -3.78 1.75 -0.67
C ARG A 104 -4.01 2.00 -2.15
N ARG A 105 -4.94 1.25 -2.73
CA ARG A 105 -5.34 1.37 -4.13
C ARG A 105 -6.62 2.18 -4.27
N LEU A 106 -6.54 3.23 -5.08
CA LEU A 106 -7.66 3.97 -5.63
C LEU A 106 -8.07 3.32 -6.95
N THR A 107 -9.35 3.01 -7.10
CA THR A 107 -9.92 2.39 -8.29
C THR A 107 -11.02 3.26 -8.85
N THR A 108 -11.03 3.49 -10.16
CA THR A 108 -12.12 4.21 -10.83
C THR A 108 -12.69 3.42 -12.01
N SER A 109 -14.00 3.55 -12.22
CA SER A 109 -14.74 2.89 -13.30
C SER A 109 -16.08 3.60 -13.54
N GLY A 110 -16.38 4.00 -14.78
CA GLY A 110 -17.67 4.59 -15.12
C GLY A 110 -18.06 5.84 -14.31
N GLY A 111 -17.09 6.63 -13.86
CA GLY A 111 -17.33 7.78 -12.98
C GLY A 111 -17.50 7.43 -11.49
N CYS A 112 -17.56 6.14 -11.13
CA CYS A 112 -17.46 5.67 -9.75
C CYS A 112 -15.99 5.62 -9.32
N THR A 113 -15.76 5.85 -8.03
CA THR A 113 -14.44 5.79 -7.40
C THR A 113 -14.56 5.04 -6.07
N ASP A 114 -13.59 4.17 -5.78
CA ASP A 114 -13.48 3.49 -4.50
C ASP A 114 -12.01 3.39 -4.05
N THR A 115 -11.78 3.39 -2.73
CA THR A 115 -10.44 3.27 -2.13
C THR A 115 -10.38 2.08 -1.18
N SER A 116 -9.44 1.17 -1.44
CA SER A 116 -9.19 0.01 -0.58
C SER A 116 -8.67 0.40 0.80
N ALA A 117 -8.77 -0.54 1.76
CA ALA A 117 -8.10 -0.43 3.05
C ALA A 117 -6.57 -0.36 2.90
N ALA A 118 -5.91 0.32 3.83
CA ALA A 118 -4.46 0.46 3.81
C ALA A 118 -3.73 -0.83 4.21
N VAL A 119 -2.68 -1.16 3.47
CA VAL A 119 -1.71 -2.23 3.76
C VAL A 119 -0.45 -1.59 4.32
N GLU A 120 -0.01 -2.04 5.48
CA GLU A 120 1.21 -1.57 6.13
C GLU A 120 2.41 -2.44 5.74
N VAL A 121 3.50 -1.78 5.36
CA VAL A 121 4.83 -2.39 5.29
C VAL A 121 5.68 -1.79 6.40
N THR A 122 5.89 -2.57 7.47
CA THR A 122 6.67 -2.15 8.63
C THR A 122 8.16 -2.29 8.33
N VAL A 123 8.94 -1.23 8.58
CA VAL A 123 10.39 -1.23 8.38
C VAL A 123 11.09 -1.21 9.73
N ASN A 124 11.78 -2.31 10.05
CA ASN A 124 12.65 -2.37 11.22
C ASN A 124 13.97 -1.65 10.94
N PRO A 125 14.50 -0.84 11.88
CA PRO A 125 15.82 -0.24 11.76
C PRO A 125 16.90 -1.30 11.49
N ALA A 126 17.96 -0.92 10.75
CA ALA A 126 19.12 -1.79 10.59
C ALA A 126 19.80 -2.04 11.95
N ILE A 127 20.43 -3.20 12.12
CA ILE A 127 21.31 -3.45 13.27
C ILE A 127 22.60 -2.67 13.04
N ALA A 128 23.05 -1.95 14.06
CA ALA A 128 24.30 -1.19 14.07
C ALA A 128 25.13 -1.55 15.31
N ASP A 129 26.37 -1.06 15.35
CA ASP A 129 27.31 -1.22 16.48
C ASP A 129 27.55 -2.66 16.95
N ASN A 130 27.37 -3.64 16.07
CA ASN A 130 27.74 -5.03 16.33
C ASN A 130 29.24 -5.24 16.06
N THR A 131 30.04 -5.26 17.12
CA THR A 131 31.49 -5.36 17.07
C THR A 131 31.99 -6.42 18.05
N ALA A 132 33.18 -6.95 17.80
CA ALA A 132 33.84 -7.89 18.70
C ALA A 132 35.29 -7.43 18.97
N THR A 133 35.75 -7.62 20.20
CA THR A 133 37.10 -7.26 20.65
C THR A 133 37.76 -8.43 21.38
N GLY A 134 39.02 -8.25 21.77
CA GLY A 134 39.80 -9.29 22.44
C GLY A 134 40.64 -10.14 21.49
N LYS A 135 41.25 -9.52 20.47
CA LYS A 135 42.26 -10.18 19.62
C LYS A 135 43.45 -10.63 20.47
N GLN A 136 43.93 -11.85 20.23
CA GLN A 136 45.01 -12.46 21.00
C GLN A 136 46.01 -13.16 20.08
N THR A 137 47.26 -13.22 20.55
CA THR A 137 48.31 -14.08 19.99
C THR A 137 48.73 -15.01 21.11
N ILE A 138 48.56 -16.32 20.92
CA ILE A 138 48.87 -17.34 21.91
C ILE A 138 49.76 -18.42 21.30
N CYS A 139 50.57 -19.10 22.12
CA CYS A 139 51.33 -20.26 21.70
C CYS A 139 50.42 -21.48 21.47
N SER A 140 50.86 -22.43 20.64
CA SER A 140 50.14 -23.69 20.44
C SER A 140 49.97 -24.45 21.75
N GLY A 141 48.75 -24.92 22.02
CA GLY A 141 48.38 -25.61 23.26
C GLY A 141 47.99 -24.69 24.43
N SER A 142 48.14 -23.37 24.29
CA SER A 142 47.64 -22.42 25.30
C SER A 142 46.13 -22.25 25.22
N THR A 143 45.50 -21.94 26.35
CA THR A 143 44.09 -21.57 26.41
C THR A 143 43.91 -20.10 26.01
N ALA A 144 42.97 -19.81 25.11
CA ALA A 144 42.59 -18.45 24.78
C ALA A 144 41.72 -17.83 25.89
N SER A 145 41.87 -16.53 26.12
CA SER A 145 40.91 -15.78 26.95
C SER A 145 39.62 -15.50 26.16
N SER A 146 38.54 -15.17 26.85
CA SER A 146 37.27 -14.82 26.21
C SER A 146 37.39 -13.63 25.26
N ILE A 147 36.71 -13.71 24.12
CA ILE A 147 36.41 -12.55 23.25
C ILE A 147 35.11 -11.91 23.70
N ILE A 148 34.98 -10.61 23.46
CA ILE A 148 33.86 -9.81 24.00
C ILE A 148 33.12 -9.17 22.83
N GLY A 149 31.81 -9.43 22.73
CA GLY A 149 30.90 -8.74 21.82
C GLY A 149 30.36 -7.45 22.43
N SER A 150 30.10 -6.44 21.60
CA SER A 150 29.36 -5.24 22.02
C SER A 150 27.87 -5.53 22.21
N THR A 151 27.15 -4.58 22.79
CA THR A 151 25.69 -4.53 22.69
C THR A 151 25.32 -3.78 21.41
N PRO A 152 24.71 -4.44 20.41
CA PRO A 152 24.29 -3.78 19.17
C PRO A 152 23.20 -2.75 19.43
N THR A 153 23.04 -1.84 18.47
CA THR A 153 21.94 -0.87 18.41
C THR A 153 21.01 -1.18 17.22
N GLY A 154 19.84 -0.55 17.17
CA GLY A 154 18.88 -0.74 16.07
C GLY A 154 18.17 -2.11 16.08
N GLY A 155 17.70 -2.59 14.93
CA GLY A 155 16.84 -3.76 14.86
C GLY A 155 15.53 -3.57 15.65
N THR A 156 15.04 -4.65 16.25
CA THR A 156 13.86 -4.64 17.14
C THR A 156 14.20 -4.41 18.61
N GLY A 157 15.46 -4.18 18.94
CA GLY A 157 15.96 -4.09 20.33
C GLY A 157 16.07 -5.43 21.07
N THR A 158 15.68 -6.55 20.44
CA THR A 158 15.88 -7.90 20.98
C THR A 158 16.92 -8.63 20.13
N TYR A 159 17.97 -9.15 20.76
CA TYR A 159 19.12 -9.73 20.07
C TYR A 159 19.36 -11.18 20.52
N THR A 160 19.77 -12.03 19.58
CA THR A 160 20.29 -13.38 19.84
C THR A 160 21.71 -13.43 19.28
N TYR A 161 22.64 -14.00 20.04
CA TYR A 161 24.06 -13.99 19.70
C TYR A 161 24.55 -15.41 19.40
N SER A 162 25.43 -15.54 18.41
CA SER A 162 26.13 -16.79 18.11
C SER A 162 27.52 -16.46 17.58
N TRP A 163 28.54 -17.14 18.11
CA TRP A 163 29.91 -17.03 17.62
C TRP A 163 30.12 -18.04 16.48
N LEU A 164 30.77 -17.60 15.41
CA LEU A 164 31.12 -18.43 14.25
C LEU A 164 32.64 -18.58 14.18
N SER A 165 33.11 -19.75 13.76
CA SER A 165 34.52 -20.04 13.47
C SER A 165 34.66 -20.52 12.03
N SER A 166 35.83 -20.31 11.43
CA SER A 166 36.20 -20.76 10.08
C SER A 166 37.40 -21.69 10.11
#